data_AF-A0A963N8H0-F1
#
_entry.id   AF-A0A963N8H0-F1
#
_cell.length_a   1.000
_cell.length_b   1.000
_cell.length_c   1.000
_cell.angle_alpha   90.00
_cell.angle_beta   90.00
_cell.angle_gamma   90.00
#
_symmetry.space_group_name_H-M   'P 1'
#
loop_
_entity.id
_entity.type
_entity.pdbx_description
1 polymer ?
#
loop_
_entity_poly.entity_id
_entity_poly.type
_entity_poly.pdbx_seq_one_letter_code
_entity_poly.pdbx_strand_id
1 'polypeptide(L)'
;MSEKTRQGNFFEDFRVGQTIAHATPRTITEGDVALYTALTGSRFALTSADTFAHSLSFPRSPVDNLLAFNVVFGKTVPDISLNAIANLGYATGRFGHRVYPGDTLTADSTVIGLKENRDGKTGIVYVRSCGVNQRGQIALDYCRWVMVRKRDPASPAPDTVIPELHDAVAASDLVIPAGIRLEDYDTTLSGSADLWDDYRVGERIDHVDGMTIEESEHMMATRLYQNTARVHFNQHAEKEGRFGRRIVYGG
;
A
#
# COMPACT_ATOMS: atom_id res chain seq x y z
N MET A 1 -32.83 -8.91 -14.82
CA MET A 1 -31.56 -9.50 -15.30
C MET A 1 -30.50 -9.18 -14.26
N SER A 2 -29.71 -10.16 -13.79
CA SER A 2 -28.63 -9.88 -12.83
C SER A 2 -27.48 -9.14 -13.53
N GLU A 3 -27.09 -7.98 -13.03
CA GLU A 3 -25.92 -7.25 -13.54
C GLU A 3 -24.65 -8.10 -13.33
N LYS A 4 -23.76 -8.16 -14.33
CA LYS A 4 -22.49 -8.91 -14.26
C LYS A 4 -21.31 -8.03 -13.87
N THR A 5 -21.51 -6.72 -13.79
CA THR A 5 -20.56 -5.71 -13.35
C THR A 5 -20.61 -5.54 -11.84
N ARG A 6 -19.45 -5.52 -11.19
CA ARG A 6 -19.33 -5.16 -9.77
C ARG A 6 -19.11 -3.66 -9.66
N GLN A 7 -19.93 -2.98 -8.87
CA GLN A 7 -19.85 -1.53 -8.67
C GLN A 7 -18.97 -1.13 -7.48
N GLY A 8 -18.32 -2.10 -6.82
CA GLY A 8 -17.64 -1.91 -5.53
C GLY A 8 -18.64 -1.73 -4.39
N ASN A 9 -18.12 -1.64 -3.16
CA ASN A 9 -18.96 -1.39 -1.99
C ASN A 9 -19.17 0.11 -1.77
N PHE A 10 -20.34 0.48 -1.28
CA PHE A 10 -20.65 1.77 -0.69
C PHE A 10 -20.68 1.65 0.83
N PHE A 11 -20.73 2.77 1.55
CA PHE A 11 -20.60 2.77 3.00
C PHE A 11 -21.61 1.83 3.70
N GLU A 12 -22.87 1.81 3.26
CA GLU A 12 -23.93 0.97 3.81
C GLU A 12 -23.80 -0.53 3.47
N ASP A 13 -22.85 -0.92 2.60
CA ASP A 13 -22.58 -2.32 2.25
C ASP A 13 -21.62 -2.99 3.25
N PHE A 14 -20.91 -2.21 4.07
CA PHE A 14 -19.93 -2.75 5.01
C PHE A 14 -20.56 -3.21 6.33
N ARG A 15 -20.00 -4.28 6.91
CA ARG A 15 -20.36 -4.80 8.24
C ARG A 15 -19.10 -5.00 9.07
N VAL A 16 -19.10 -4.54 10.31
CA VAL A 16 -17.99 -4.78 11.26
C VAL A 16 -17.81 -6.29 11.43
N GLY A 17 -16.56 -6.74 11.39
CA GLY A 17 -16.18 -8.16 11.47
C GLY A 17 -16.23 -8.92 10.14
N GLN A 18 -16.75 -8.33 9.05
CA GLN A 18 -16.71 -9.00 7.75
C GLN A 18 -15.29 -9.05 7.20
N THR A 19 -14.91 -10.19 6.64
CA THR A 19 -13.65 -10.36 5.90
C THR A 19 -13.94 -10.50 4.41
N ILE A 20 -13.23 -9.72 3.61
CA ILE A 20 -13.34 -9.71 2.15
C ILE A 20 -12.04 -10.30 1.59
N ALA A 21 -12.14 -11.46 0.92
CA ALA A 21 -11.04 -12.00 0.14
C ALA A 21 -11.00 -11.29 -1.22
N HIS A 22 -9.88 -10.65 -1.54
CA HIS A 22 -9.77 -9.81 -2.72
C HIS A 22 -9.31 -10.60 -3.94
N ALA A 23 -9.89 -10.28 -5.10
CA ALA A 23 -9.20 -10.48 -6.36
C ALA A 23 -8.05 -9.44 -6.44
N THR A 24 -6.91 -9.69 -7.06
CA THR A 24 -6.50 -10.76 -7.96
C THR A 24 -5.12 -11.22 -7.48
N PRO A 25 -4.86 -12.52 -7.24
CA PRO A 25 -3.53 -12.98 -6.82
C PRO A 25 -2.47 -12.49 -7.82
N ARG A 26 -1.31 -12.04 -7.30
CA ARG A 26 -0.26 -11.42 -8.11
C ARG A 26 1.11 -11.99 -7.80
N THR A 27 1.65 -12.78 -8.74
CA THR A 27 3.06 -13.17 -8.74
C THR A 27 3.90 -11.96 -9.07
N ILE A 28 4.84 -11.57 -8.20
CA ILE A 28 5.79 -10.48 -8.45
C ILE A 28 7.02 -11.07 -9.14
N THR A 29 7.55 -10.37 -10.14
CA THR A 29 8.63 -10.82 -11.01
C THR A 29 9.74 -9.79 -11.10
N GLU A 30 10.85 -10.14 -11.75
CA GLU A 30 11.93 -9.18 -12.03
C GLU A 30 11.48 -8.04 -12.96
N GLY A 31 10.50 -8.28 -13.83
CA GLY A 31 9.90 -7.23 -14.65
C GLY A 31 9.17 -6.17 -13.82
N ASP A 32 8.55 -6.58 -12.71
CA ASP A 32 7.88 -5.66 -11.78
C ASP A 32 8.91 -4.82 -11.02
N VAL A 33 10.02 -5.43 -10.60
CA VAL A 33 11.15 -4.75 -9.95
C VAL A 33 11.78 -3.74 -10.90
N ALA A 34 12.10 -4.15 -12.13
CA ALA A 34 12.68 -3.26 -13.14
C ALA A 34 11.77 -2.06 -13.44
N LEU A 35 10.46 -2.30 -13.60
CA LEU A 35 9.51 -1.23 -13.86
C LEU A 35 9.37 -0.28 -12.66
N TYR A 36 9.36 -0.81 -11.44
CA TYR A 36 9.30 0.01 -10.23
C TYR A 36 10.55 0.90 -10.08
N THR A 37 11.74 0.36 -10.34
CA THR A 37 12.99 1.14 -10.37
C THR A 37 12.94 2.24 -11.44
N ALA A 38 12.43 1.94 -12.64
CA ALA A 38 12.30 2.93 -13.71
C ALA A 38 11.33 4.07 -13.37
N LEU A 39 10.28 3.80 -12.58
CA LEU A 39 9.27 4.78 -12.17
C LEU A 39 9.67 5.61 -10.95
N THR A 40 10.50 5.07 -10.06
CA THR A 40 10.85 5.71 -8.77
C THR A 40 12.28 6.19 -8.68
N GLY A 41 13.18 5.63 -9.52
CA GLY A 41 14.61 5.90 -9.45
C GLY A 41 15.29 5.38 -8.17
N SER A 42 14.67 4.46 -7.43
CA SER A 42 15.23 3.93 -6.18
C SER A 42 16.65 3.37 -6.39
N ARG A 43 17.58 3.79 -5.51
CA ARG A 43 19.00 3.38 -5.53
C ARG A 43 19.43 2.63 -4.27
N PHE A 44 18.49 2.16 -3.45
CA PHE A 44 18.84 1.36 -2.27
C PHE A 44 19.53 0.06 -2.71
N ALA A 45 20.80 -0.10 -2.31
CA ALA A 45 21.67 -1.18 -2.79
C ALA A 45 21.07 -2.59 -2.59
N LEU A 46 20.38 -2.82 -1.47
CA LEU A 46 19.76 -4.10 -1.14
C LEU A 46 18.77 -4.59 -2.21
N THR A 47 17.99 -3.68 -2.80
CA THR A 47 16.98 -4.01 -3.82
C THR A 47 17.52 -3.92 -5.24
N SER A 48 18.72 -3.36 -5.44
CA SER A 48 19.31 -3.11 -6.75
C SER A 48 20.31 -4.17 -7.20
N ALA A 49 20.98 -4.86 -6.26
CA ALA A 49 22.08 -5.77 -6.60
C ALA A 49 22.07 -7.06 -5.78
N ASP A 50 21.96 -8.20 -6.47
CA ASP A 50 22.02 -9.53 -5.84
C ASP A 50 23.35 -9.73 -5.12
N THR A 51 24.47 -9.22 -5.67
CA THR A 51 25.79 -9.29 -5.04
C THR A 51 25.84 -8.57 -3.68
N PHE A 52 25.17 -7.43 -3.55
CA PHE A 52 25.06 -6.70 -2.28
C PHE A 52 24.11 -7.42 -1.30
N ALA A 53 22.99 -7.93 -1.80
CA ALA A 53 22.08 -8.72 -0.97
C ALA A 53 22.75 -10.00 -0.44
N HIS A 54 23.53 -10.70 -1.27
CA HIS A 54 24.29 -11.90 -0.90
C HIS A 54 25.36 -11.61 0.16
N SER A 55 26.06 -10.47 0.10
CA SER A 55 27.05 -10.13 1.14
C SER A 55 26.39 -9.98 2.52
N LEU A 56 25.13 -9.55 2.56
CA LEU A 56 24.32 -9.45 3.77
C LEU A 56 23.58 -10.75 4.13
N SER A 57 23.90 -11.87 3.46
CA SER A 57 23.30 -13.20 3.64
C SER A 57 21.83 -13.34 3.20
N PHE A 58 21.32 -12.42 2.36
CA PHE A 58 20.05 -12.64 1.67
C PHE A 58 20.27 -13.64 0.51
N PRO A 59 19.28 -14.45 0.15
CA PRO A 59 19.39 -15.39 -0.98
C PRO A 59 19.48 -14.70 -2.35
N ARG A 60 18.99 -13.45 -2.45
CA ARG A 60 19.04 -12.54 -3.59
C ARG A 60 18.47 -11.18 -3.16
N SER A 61 18.43 -10.19 -4.05
CA SER A 61 17.75 -8.91 -3.79
C SER A 61 16.26 -9.15 -3.54
N PRO A 62 15.71 -8.72 -2.39
CA PRO A 62 14.27 -8.75 -2.17
C PRO A 62 13.56 -7.73 -3.06
N VAL A 63 12.25 -7.92 -3.21
CA VAL A 63 11.34 -6.91 -3.76
C VAL A 63 11.28 -5.72 -2.79
N ASP A 64 11.24 -4.50 -3.34
CA ASP A 64 11.03 -3.29 -2.53
C ASP A 64 9.74 -3.41 -1.69
N ASN A 65 9.84 -3.08 -0.40
CA ASN A 65 8.72 -3.16 0.53
C ASN A 65 7.54 -2.29 0.07
N LEU A 66 7.79 -1.12 -0.53
CA LEU A 66 6.74 -0.25 -1.03
C LEU A 66 6.11 -0.77 -2.33
N LEU A 67 6.87 -1.47 -3.18
CA LEU A 67 6.29 -2.20 -4.30
C LEU A 67 5.33 -3.30 -3.79
N ALA A 68 5.77 -4.10 -2.81
CA ALA A 68 4.91 -5.11 -2.19
C ALA A 68 3.66 -4.49 -1.52
N PHE A 69 3.84 -3.37 -0.80
CA PHE A 69 2.73 -2.61 -0.22
C PHE A 69 1.73 -2.15 -1.27
N ASN A 70 2.20 -1.52 -2.34
CA ASN A 70 1.35 -0.99 -3.40
C ASN A 70 0.60 -2.11 -4.14
N VAL A 71 1.23 -3.27 -4.34
CA VAL A 71 0.55 -4.47 -4.87
C VAL A 71 -0.57 -4.93 -3.94
N VAL A 72 -0.30 -5.12 -2.64
CA VAL A 72 -1.32 -5.54 -1.66
C VAL A 72 -2.45 -4.51 -1.57
N PHE A 73 -2.11 -3.22 -1.43
CA PHE A 73 -3.06 -2.11 -1.38
C PHE A 73 -3.96 -2.10 -2.61
N GLY A 74 -3.36 -2.23 -3.80
CA GLY A 74 -4.08 -2.26 -5.08
C GLY A 74 -5.13 -3.38 -5.14
N LYS A 75 -4.92 -4.52 -4.47
CA LYS A 75 -5.89 -5.63 -4.44
C LYS A 75 -7.14 -5.23 -3.66
N THR A 76 -6.99 -4.41 -2.63
CA THR A 76 -8.10 -3.97 -1.79
C THR A 76 -8.99 -2.91 -2.46
N VAL A 77 -8.47 -2.21 -3.49
CA VAL A 77 -9.15 -1.04 -4.06
C VAL A 77 -10.54 -1.35 -4.63
N PRO A 78 -10.75 -2.39 -5.45
CA PRO A 78 -12.06 -2.68 -6.03
C PRO A 78 -13.16 -2.84 -4.97
N ASP A 79 -12.83 -3.44 -3.83
CA ASP A 79 -13.82 -3.80 -2.80
C ASP A 79 -13.90 -2.76 -1.68
N ILE A 80 -12.80 -2.06 -1.36
CA ILE A 80 -12.75 -1.12 -0.22
C ILE A 80 -12.93 0.32 -0.66
N SER A 81 -12.26 0.76 -1.73
CA SER A 81 -12.08 2.19 -2.00
C SER A 81 -12.42 2.64 -3.42
N LEU A 82 -13.05 1.79 -4.24
CA LEU A 82 -13.53 2.18 -5.57
C LEU A 82 -14.48 3.39 -5.52
N ASN A 83 -15.33 3.44 -4.49
CA ASN A 83 -16.29 4.52 -4.26
C ASN A 83 -15.83 5.51 -3.17
N ALA A 84 -14.56 5.44 -2.76
CA ALA A 84 -14.00 6.34 -1.76
C ALA A 84 -13.82 7.76 -2.32
N ILE A 85 -13.83 8.73 -1.40
CA ILE A 85 -13.46 10.13 -1.64
C ILE A 85 -11.97 10.31 -1.36
N ALA A 86 -11.49 9.75 -0.25
CA ALA A 86 -10.11 9.85 0.19
C ALA A 86 -9.72 8.70 1.12
N ASN A 87 -8.44 8.36 1.11
CA ASN A 87 -7.80 7.65 2.20
C ASN A 87 -7.44 8.66 3.29
N LEU A 88 -7.85 8.39 4.51
CA LEU A 88 -7.73 9.34 5.63
C LEU A 88 -6.52 9.04 6.52
N GLY A 89 -5.95 7.85 6.44
CA GLY A 89 -4.72 7.50 7.14
C GLY A 89 -4.39 6.02 7.11
N TYR A 90 -3.25 5.69 7.71
CA TYR A 90 -2.72 4.36 7.89
C TYR A 90 -2.27 4.20 9.34
N ALA A 91 -2.35 2.98 9.88
CA ALA A 91 -1.81 2.64 11.18
C ALA A 91 -1.30 1.19 11.16
N THR A 92 -0.48 0.84 12.15
CA THR A 92 -0.01 -0.53 12.39
C THR A 92 0.57 -1.24 11.15
N GLY A 93 1.26 -0.50 10.28
CA GLY A 93 1.83 -1.02 9.02
C GLY A 93 3.09 -1.84 9.27
N ARG A 94 2.94 -3.17 9.34
CA ARG A 94 4.02 -4.10 9.66
C ARG A 94 4.37 -4.95 8.43
N PHE A 95 5.60 -4.78 7.94
CA PHE A 95 6.19 -5.70 6.97
C PHE A 95 6.58 -7.01 7.64
N GLY A 96 6.20 -8.12 7.03
CA GLY A 96 6.47 -9.47 7.52
C GLY A 96 7.62 -10.13 6.78
N HIS A 97 7.35 -11.32 6.24
CA HIS A 97 8.30 -12.05 5.41
C HIS A 97 8.67 -11.25 4.17
N ARG A 98 9.97 -11.26 3.84
CA ARG A 98 10.48 -10.65 2.61
C ARG A 98 9.85 -11.34 1.40
N VAL A 99 9.51 -10.51 0.43
CA VAL A 99 8.98 -10.93 -0.87
C VAL A 99 10.14 -11.00 -1.84
N TYR A 100 10.23 -12.09 -2.61
CA TYR A 100 11.21 -12.23 -3.69
C TYR A 100 10.54 -12.32 -5.05
N PRO A 101 11.24 -12.00 -6.15
CA PRO A 101 10.76 -12.35 -7.48
C PRO A 101 10.41 -13.84 -7.56
N GLY A 102 9.18 -14.14 -7.99
CA GLY A 102 8.57 -15.46 -8.00
C GLY A 102 7.50 -15.68 -6.92
N ASP A 103 7.48 -14.89 -5.84
CA ASP A 103 6.43 -14.99 -4.82
C ASP A 103 5.09 -14.44 -5.33
N THR A 104 3.98 -15.07 -4.91
CA THR A 104 2.61 -14.66 -5.27
C THR A 104 1.91 -14.09 -4.06
N LEU A 105 1.50 -12.81 -4.13
CA LEU A 105 0.74 -12.15 -3.07
C LEU A 105 -0.77 -12.27 -3.31
N THR A 106 -1.49 -12.56 -2.24
CA THR A 106 -2.95 -12.43 -2.10
C THR A 106 -3.26 -11.47 -0.97
N ALA A 107 -4.48 -10.92 -0.95
CA ALA A 107 -4.89 -10.00 0.11
C ALA A 107 -6.31 -10.27 0.58
N ASP A 108 -6.53 -10.10 1.87
CA ASP A 108 -7.84 -10.00 2.48
C ASP A 108 -7.95 -8.72 3.32
N SER A 109 -9.17 -8.23 3.53
CA SER A 109 -9.43 -7.12 4.44
C SER A 109 -10.58 -7.45 5.38
N THR A 110 -10.35 -7.21 6.67
CA THR A 110 -11.40 -7.28 7.70
C THR A 110 -11.86 -5.88 8.07
N VAL A 111 -13.16 -5.63 8.05
CA VAL A 111 -13.73 -4.36 8.53
C VAL A 111 -13.70 -4.33 10.05
N ILE A 112 -12.94 -3.40 10.60
CA ILE A 112 -12.71 -3.27 12.05
C ILE A 112 -13.44 -2.07 12.65
N GLY A 113 -14.08 -1.24 11.82
CA GLY A 113 -14.85 -0.10 12.29
C GLY A 113 -15.64 0.60 11.19
N LEU A 114 -16.74 1.22 11.59
CA LEU A 114 -17.62 2.01 10.75
C LEU A 114 -18.07 3.25 11.53
N LYS A 115 -18.10 4.40 10.86
CA LYS A 115 -18.61 5.64 11.44
C LYS A 115 -19.23 6.50 10.35
N GLU A 116 -20.54 6.73 10.41
CA GLU A 116 -21.19 7.64 9.47
C GLU A 116 -20.75 9.09 9.73
N ASN A 117 -20.57 9.88 8.67
CA ASN A 117 -20.32 11.32 8.79
C ASN A 117 -21.62 12.07 9.10
N ARG A 118 -21.48 13.23 9.75
CA ARG A 118 -22.64 14.04 10.20
C ARG A 118 -23.59 14.47 9.09
N ASP A 119 -23.12 14.55 7.84
CA ASP A 119 -23.95 14.97 6.70
C ASP A 119 -24.82 13.83 6.11
N GLY A 120 -24.64 12.59 6.59
CA GLY A 120 -25.38 11.42 6.14
C GLY A 120 -25.13 11.01 4.69
N LYS A 121 -24.11 11.57 4.02
CA LYS A 121 -23.79 11.29 2.60
C LYS A 121 -22.61 10.34 2.45
N THR A 122 -21.80 10.22 3.49
CA THR A 122 -20.54 9.46 3.51
C THR A 122 -20.33 8.82 4.87
N GLY A 123 -19.40 7.88 4.93
CA GLY A 123 -18.93 7.34 6.20
C GLY A 123 -17.49 6.88 6.12
N ILE A 124 -16.87 6.70 7.28
CA ILE A 124 -15.50 6.23 7.43
C ILE A 124 -15.55 4.71 7.65
N VAL A 125 -14.81 3.99 6.82
CA VAL A 125 -14.63 2.53 6.95
C VAL A 125 -13.20 2.28 7.38
N TYR A 126 -13.02 1.59 8.49
CA TYR A 126 -11.73 1.13 8.98
C TYR A 126 -11.53 -0.32 8.58
N VAL A 127 -10.42 -0.63 7.93
CA VAL A 127 -10.07 -2.00 7.54
C VAL A 127 -8.67 -2.36 8.04
N ARG A 128 -8.51 -3.61 8.45
CA ARG A 128 -7.20 -4.27 8.57
C ARG A 128 -7.01 -5.13 7.34
N SER A 129 -5.99 -4.86 6.55
CA SER A 129 -5.68 -5.57 5.31
C SER A 129 -4.42 -6.41 5.53
N CYS A 130 -4.51 -7.70 5.19
CA CYS A 130 -3.40 -8.65 5.30
C CYS A 130 -3.01 -9.12 3.90
N GLY A 131 -1.72 -9.03 3.58
CA GLY A 131 -1.11 -9.58 2.38
C GLY A 131 -0.28 -10.81 2.72
N VAL A 132 -0.57 -11.95 2.11
CA VAL A 132 0.16 -13.20 2.32
C VAL A 132 0.73 -13.75 1.01
N ASN A 133 1.87 -14.43 1.09
CA ASN A 133 2.46 -15.13 -0.05
C ASN A 133 1.83 -16.51 -0.29
N GLN A 134 2.28 -17.23 -1.32
CA GLN A 134 1.82 -18.57 -1.69
C GLN A 134 2.07 -19.66 -0.63
N ARG A 135 2.87 -19.38 0.40
CA ARG A 135 3.14 -20.26 1.53
C ARG A 135 2.31 -19.90 2.76
N GLY A 136 1.36 -18.96 2.64
CA GLY A 136 0.55 -18.45 3.76
C GLY A 136 1.34 -17.56 4.73
N GLN A 137 2.53 -17.11 4.35
CA GLN A 137 3.35 -16.23 5.19
C GLN A 137 2.93 -14.78 4.98
N ILE A 138 2.72 -14.05 6.08
CA ILE A 138 2.38 -12.62 6.03
C ILE A 138 3.54 -11.82 5.45
N ALA A 139 3.31 -11.14 4.34
CA ALA A 139 4.23 -10.19 3.74
C ALA A 139 3.96 -8.77 4.27
N LEU A 140 2.70 -8.43 4.52
CA LEU A 140 2.28 -7.12 5.00
C LEU A 140 0.98 -7.22 5.80
N ASP A 141 0.87 -6.47 6.88
CA ASP A 141 -0.34 -6.31 7.69
C ASP A 141 -0.47 -4.83 8.06
N TYR A 142 -1.60 -4.19 7.77
CA TYR A 142 -1.79 -2.78 8.07
C TYR A 142 -3.26 -2.42 8.26
N CYS A 143 -3.50 -1.35 9.02
CA CYS A 143 -4.80 -0.71 9.11
C CYS A 143 -4.84 0.53 8.21
N ARG A 144 -5.98 0.77 7.58
CA ARG A 144 -6.29 2.05 6.93
C ARG A 144 -7.75 2.41 7.11
N TRP A 145 -8.07 3.69 6.96
CA TRP A 145 -9.45 4.12 6.95
C TRP A 145 -9.73 5.08 5.80
N VAL A 146 -10.90 4.90 5.19
CA VAL A 146 -11.30 5.58 3.96
C VAL A 146 -12.66 6.23 4.15
N MET A 147 -12.83 7.42 3.58
CA MET A 147 -14.13 8.05 3.47
C MET A 147 -14.85 7.50 2.23
N VAL A 148 -15.95 6.77 2.42
CA VAL A 148 -16.71 6.12 1.35
C VAL A 148 -18.07 6.79 1.19
N ARG A 149 -18.51 6.96 -0.06
CA ARG A 149 -19.85 7.48 -0.36
C ARG A 149 -20.92 6.48 0.07
N LYS A 150 -22.06 6.99 0.51
CA LYS A 150 -23.30 6.21 0.52
C LYS A 150 -23.87 6.16 -0.89
N ARG A 151 -24.50 5.05 -1.24
CA ARG A 151 -25.25 4.93 -2.50
C ARG A 151 -26.59 5.63 -2.36
N ASP A 152 -27.27 5.37 -1.25
CA ASP A 152 -28.49 6.05 -0.85
C ASP A 152 -28.26 6.79 0.49
N PRO A 153 -28.32 8.13 0.51
CA PRO A 153 -28.23 8.91 1.75
C PRO A 153 -29.26 8.50 2.81
N ALA A 154 -30.41 7.95 2.41
CA ALA A 154 -31.47 7.50 3.33
C ALA A 154 -31.21 6.13 3.96
N SER A 155 -30.20 5.36 3.50
CA SER A 155 -29.81 4.09 4.11
C SER A 155 -29.51 4.28 5.60
N PRO A 156 -29.95 3.38 6.50
CA PRO A 156 -29.67 3.52 7.93
C PRO A 156 -28.17 3.44 8.19
N ALA A 157 -27.70 4.27 9.13
CA ALA A 157 -26.32 4.22 9.59
C ALA A 157 -26.05 2.88 10.31
N PRO A 158 -24.92 2.20 10.04
CA PRO A 158 -24.47 1.10 10.89
C PRO A 158 -24.07 1.64 12.28
N ASP A 159 -24.07 0.77 13.28
CA ASP A 159 -23.57 1.11 14.61
C ASP A 159 -22.13 1.62 14.53
N THR A 160 -21.88 2.72 15.23
CA THR A 160 -20.55 3.33 15.21
C THR A 160 -19.57 2.49 16.02
N VAL A 161 -18.52 2.03 15.34
CA VAL A 161 -17.37 1.35 15.93
C VAL A 161 -16.12 2.04 15.42
N ILE A 162 -15.34 2.61 16.33
CA ILE A 162 -14.03 3.20 16.03
C ILE A 162 -13.00 2.32 16.72
N PRO A 163 -12.11 1.64 15.97
CA PRO A 163 -11.11 0.77 16.56
C PRO A 163 -10.06 1.61 17.30
N GLU A 164 -9.45 1.03 18.32
CA GLU A 164 -8.21 1.53 18.86
C GLU A 164 -7.09 1.25 17.84
N LEU A 165 -6.29 2.26 17.52
CA LEU A 165 -5.18 2.17 16.59
C LEU A 165 -3.92 2.67 17.30
N HIS A 166 -2.85 1.90 17.21
CA HIS A 166 -1.56 2.29 17.79
C HIS A 166 -0.86 3.33 16.92
N ASP A 167 -0.20 4.29 17.58
CA ASP A 167 0.52 5.39 16.92
C ASP A 167 1.73 4.90 16.09
N ALA A 168 2.32 3.76 16.49
CA ALA A 168 3.45 3.14 15.81
C ALA A 168 3.40 1.61 15.96
N VAL A 169 4.09 0.92 15.05
CA VAL A 169 4.42 -0.50 15.25
C VAL A 169 5.52 -0.58 16.31
N ALA A 170 5.35 -1.44 17.32
CA ALA A 170 6.35 -1.60 18.36
C ALA A 170 7.64 -2.18 17.78
N ALA A 171 8.80 -1.75 18.30
CA ALA A 171 10.10 -2.23 17.83
C ALA A 171 10.24 -3.77 17.97
N SER A 172 9.61 -4.36 19.00
CA SER A 172 9.56 -5.81 19.22
C SER A 172 8.82 -6.58 18.12
N ASP A 173 7.98 -5.91 17.34
CA ASP A 173 7.15 -6.52 16.32
C ASP A 173 7.77 -6.38 14.91
N LEU A 174 8.89 -5.65 14.79
CA LEU A 174 9.61 -5.48 13.53
C LEU A 174 10.33 -6.78 13.16
N VAL A 175 10.13 -7.21 11.91
CA VAL A 175 10.76 -8.43 11.40
C VAL A 175 12.15 -8.13 10.87
N ILE A 176 13.17 -8.57 11.60
CA ILE A 176 14.57 -8.57 11.16
C ILE A 176 14.87 -9.96 10.58
N PRO A 177 15.35 -10.07 9.32
CA PRO A 177 15.66 -11.38 8.74
C PRO A 177 16.74 -12.10 9.57
N ALA A 178 16.50 -13.39 9.84
CA ALA A 178 17.45 -14.19 10.60
C ALA A 178 18.75 -14.39 9.80
N GLY A 179 19.89 -14.31 10.48
CA GLY A 179 21.20 -14.60 9.89
C GLY A 179 21.77 -13.48 9.00
N ILE A 180 21.22 -12.25 9.05
CA ILE A 180 21.84 -11.12 8.37
C ILE A 180 23.24 -10.84 8.95
N ARG A 181 24.19 -10.57 8.07
CA ARG A 181 25.56 -10.21 8.44
C ARG A 181 25.80 -8.75 8.11
N LEU A 182 25.83 -7.92 9.14
CA LEU A 182 26.02 -6.48 8.99
C LEU A 182 27.50 -6.08 9.05
N GLU A 183 28.38 -6.97 9.53
CA GLU A 183 29.83 -6.73 9.51
C GLU A 183 30.42 -6.61 8.09
N ASP A 184 29.73 -7.15 7.09
CA ASP A 184 30.11 -7.11 5.67
C ASP A 184 29.40 -5.96 4.91
N TYR A 185 28.79 -5.01 5.62
CA TYR A 185 28.06 -3.89 5.01
C TYR A 185 29.01 -2.87 4.39
N ASP A 186 28.97 -2.75 3.06
CA ASP A 186 29.83 -1.83 2.30
C ASP A 186 29.16 -0.46 2.15
N THR A 187 29.70 0.53 2.88
CA THR A 187 29.23 1.93 2.87
C THR A 187 29.52 2.67 1.57
N THR A 188 30.53 2.22 0.81
CA THR A 188 30.81 2.80 -0.51
C THR A 188 29.73 2.37 -1.50
N LEU A 189 29.34 1.10 -1.49
CA LEU A 189 28.29 0.57 -2.36
C LEU A 189 26.88 0.99 -1.92
N SER A 190 26.63 1.20 -0.62
CA SER A 190 25.36 1.73 -0.13
C SER A 190 25.16 3.21 -0.43
N GLY A 191 26.25 3.93 -0.69
CA GLY A 191 26.26 5.34 -1.09
C GLY A 191 26.32 6.35 0.07
N SER A 192 26.56 5.90 1.30
CA SER A 192 26.81 6.78 2.45
C SER A 192 27.72 6.11 3.48
N ALA A 193 28.62 6.90 4.07
CA ALA A 193 29.43 6.49 5.21
C ALA A 193 28.66 6.55 6.54
N ASP A 194 27.58 7.32 6.61
CA ASP A 194 26.77 7.50 7.82
C ASP A 194 25.94 6.24 8.10
N LEU A 195 26.02 5.75 9.33
CA LEU A 195 25.29 4.59 9.85
C LEU A 195 24.29 5.00 10.93
N TRP A 196 23.63 4.03 11.55
CA TRP A 196 22.56 4.27 12.53
C TRP A 196 23.01 5.19 13.69
N ASP A 197 24.21 5.00 14.23
CA ASP A 197 24.74 5.78 15.35
C ASP A 197 25.10 7.23 14.99
N ASP A 198 25.21 7.55 13.70
CA ASP A 198 25.58 8.90 13.23
C ASP A 198 24.38 9.85 13.17
N TYR A 199 23.16 9.31 13.06
CA TYR A 199 21.92 10.07 13.04
C TYR A 199 21.50 10.57 14.42
N ARG A 200 20.90 11.76 14.47
CA ARG A 200 20.46 12.37 15.73
C ARG A 200 18.94 12.51 15.80
N VAL A 201 18.36 12.15 16.95
CA VAL A 201 16.93 12.38 17.19
C VAL A 201 16.60 13.87 17.04
N GLY A 202 15.66 14.20 16.16
CA GLY A 202 15.25 15.57 15.85
C GLY A 202 16.02 16.24 14.71
N GLU A 203 17.00 15.56 14.12
CA GLU A 203 17.67 15.97 12.88
C GLU A 203 16.67 16.17 11.73
N ARG A 204 17.00 17.11 10.83
CA ARG A 204 16.24 17.38 9.61
C ARG A 204 17.17 17.23 8.41
N ILE A 205 16.74 16.43 7.45
CA ILE A 205 17.50 16.15 6.23
C ILE A 205 16.73 16.77 5.06
N ASP A 206 17.36 17.69 4.34
CA ASP A 206 16.86 18.17 3.06
C ASP A 206 17.37 17.24 1.96
N HIS A 207 16.46 16.57 1.26
CA HIS A 207 16.81 15.61 0.20
C HIS A 207 17.15 16.28 -1.14
N VAL A 208 17.07 17.61 -1.23
CA VAL A 208 17.52 18.48 -2.33
C VAL A 208 16.78 18.31 -3.66
N ASP A 209 16.72 17.10 -4.21
CA ASP A 209 16.22 16.84 -5.56
C ASP A 209 14.69 16.99 -5.67
N GLY A 210 14.25 17.50 -6.82
CA GLY A 210 12.83 17.57 -7.21
C GLY A 210 12.57 16.73 -8.45
N MET A 211 11.50 15.92 -8.42
CA MET A 211 11.07 15.10 -9.56
C MET A 211 9.66 15.49 -9.99
N THR A 212 9.53 15.97 -11.23
CA THR A 212 8.23 16.31 -11.82
C THR A 212 7.49 15.03 -12.20
N ILE A 213 6.22 14.92 -11.83
CA ILE A 213 5.39 13.76 -12.13
C ILE A 213 4.72 13.94 -13.49
N GLU A 214 4.90 12.96 -14.38
CA GLU A 214 4.18 12.90 -15.65
C GLU A 214 2.92 12.02 -15.58
N GLU A 215 1.92 12.35 -16.40
CA GLU A 215 0.64 11.63 -16.42
C GLU A 215 0.79 10.15 -16.79
N SER A 216 1.73 9.83 -17.68
CA SER A 216 2.03 8.45 -18.05
C SER A 216 2.65 7.65 -16.91
N GLU A 217 3.51 8.28 -16.09
CA GLU A 217 4.28 7.61 -15.05
C GLU A 217 3.36 7.11 -13.94
N HIS A 218 2.57 7.99 -13.33
CA HIS A 218 1.70 7.58 -12.22
C HIS A 218 0.61 6.61 -12.66
N MET A 219 0.08 6.76 -13.89
CA MET A 219 -0.88 5.81 -14.44
C MET A 219 -0.24 4.44 -14.66
N MET A 220 1.03 4.40 -15.11
CA MET A 220 1.78 3.15 -15.30
C MET A 220 2.07 2.48 -13.96
N ALA A 221 2.52 3.23 -12.95
CA ALA A 221 2.68 2.73 -11.59
C ALA A 221 1.36 2.16 -11.03
N THR A 222 0.27 2.91 -11.15
CA THR A 222 -1.05 2.48 -10.65
C THR A 222 -1.54 1.21 -11.35
N ARG A 223 -1.25 1.04 -12.66
CA ARG A 223 -1.54 -0.18 -13.43
C ARG A 223 -0.65 -1.36 -13.02
N LEU A 224 0.63 -1.13 -12.73
CA LEU A 224 1.54 -2.16 -12.20
C LEU A 224 0.96 -2.81 -10.93
N TYR A 225 0.37 -1.99 -10.06
CA TYR A 225 -0.28 -2.43 -8.82
C TYR A 225 -1.68 -3.06 -9.05
N GLN A 226 -2.21 -2.94 -10.27
CA GLN A 226 -3.61 -3.21 -10.65
C GLN A 226 -4.61 -2.52 -9.70
N ASN A 227 -4.29 -1.28 -9.31
CA ASN A 227 -5.20 -0.39 -8.61
C ASN A 227 -6.16 0.23 -9.64
N THR A 228 -7.46 0.18 -9.37
CA THR A 228 -8.53 0.55 -10.32
C THR A 228 -9.31 1.81 -9.92
N ALA A 229 -8.83 2.59 -8.96
CA ALA A 229 -9.48 3.83 -8.57
C ALA A 229 -9.54 4.80 -9.77
N ARG A 230 -10.77 5.21 -10.12
CA ARG A 230 -11.07 5.87 -11.40
C ARG A 230 -10.40 7.24 -11.55
N VAL A 231 -10.18 7.92 -10.44
CA VAL A 231 -9.57 9.25 -10.35
C VAL A 231 -8.16 9.30 -10.92
N HIS A 232 -7.46 8.17 -10.98
CA HIS A 232 -6.10 8.08 -11.53
C HIS A 232 -6.08 8.03 -13.07
N PHE A 233 -7.21 7.72 -13.71
CA PHE A 233 -7.21 7.34 -15.13
C PHE A 233 -8.16 8.15 -16.01
N ASN A 234 -9.30 8.57 -15.49
CA ASN A 234 -10.39 9.07 -16.33
C ASN A 234 -10.43 10.60 -16.44
N GLN A 235 -9.57 11.18 -17.27
CA GLN A 235 -9.56 12.64 -17.48
C GLN A 235 -10.90 13.20 -18.00
N HIS A 236 -11.69 12.41 -18.74
CA HIS A 236 -13.01 12.84 -19.23
C HIS A 236 -13.99 13.12 -18.09
N ALA A 237 -13.95 12.31 -17.02
CA ALA A 237 -14.76 12.55 -15.83
C ALA A 237 -14.10 13.58 -14.89
N GLU A 238 -12.79 13.46 -14.65
CA GLU A 238 -12.09 14.27 -13.64
C GLU A 238 -11.96 15.75 -14.03
N LYS A 239 -12.05 16.10 -15.32
CA LYS A 239 -12.09 17.51 -15.77
C LYS A 239 -13.28 18.31 -15.22
N GLU A 240 -14.39 17.63 -14.93
CA GLU A 240 -15.59 18.23 -14.35
C GLU A 240 -15.54 18.22 -12.80
N GLY A 241 -14.57 17.50 -12.22
CA GLY A 241 -14.34 17.43 -10.79
C GLY A 241 -13.65 18.67 -10.24
N ARG A 242 -13.59 18.77 -8.90
CA ARG A 242 -13.03 19.92 -8.17
C ARG A 242 -11.62 20.33 -8.64
N PHE A 243 -10.79 19.36 -9.01
CA PHE A 243 -9.39 19.61 -9.38
C PHE A 243 -9.18 19.80 -10.89
N GLY A 244 -10.18 19.50 -11.72
CA GLY A 244 -10.10 19.64 -13.18
C GLY A 244 -9.12 18.70 -13.88
N ARG A 245 -8.54 17.73 -13.18
CA ARG A 245 -7.55 16.78 -13.70
C ARG A 245 -7.52 15.49 -12.89
N ARG A 246 -6.95 14.44 -13.50
CA ARG A 246 -6.61 13.19 -12.79
C ARG A 246 -5.82 13.48 -11.51
N ILE A 247 -6.06 12.64 -10.51
CA ILE A 247 -5.38 12.70 -9.23
C ILE A 247 -4.33 11.60 -9.22
N VAL A 248 -3.08 11.95 -8.93
CA VAL A 248 -1.98 11.00 -8.77
C VAL A 248 -2.26 10.07 -7.58
N TYR A 249 -1.95 8.78 -7.70
CA TYR A 249 -2.01 7.87 -6.56
C TYR A 249 -1.07 8.34 -5.44
N GLY A 250 -1.56 8.38 -4.20
CA GLY A 250 -0.80 8.94 -3.08
C GLY A 250 0.31 8.06 -2.51
N GLY A 251 0.47 6.83 -3.00
CA GLY A 251 1.54 5.89 -2.60
C GLY A 251 2.47 5.55 -3.75
#